data_AF-A0A3Q2NTR9-F1
#
_entry.id   AF-A0A3Q2NTR9-F1
#
_cell.length_a   1.000
_cell.length_b   1.000
_cell.length_c   1.000
_cell.angle_alpha   90.00
_cell.angle_beta   90.00
_cell.angle_gamma   90.00
#
_symmetry.space_group_name_H-M   'P 1'
#
loop_
_entity.id
_entity.type
_entity.pdbx_description
1 polymer ?
#
loop_
_entity_poly.entity_id
_entity_poly.type
_entity_poly.pdbx_seq_one_letter_code
_entity_poly.pdbx_strand_id
1 'polypeptide(L)'
;MVTHKRDDVVSMADSTVTADDIEGELFKIERIRDILVRRESELRYMMDDIQLCKEITRLKKELHKLVSIPDKDKSAEDRQKEDELLQQIHKLVETRDFLVDDVEFERLRYVSISMLLMSCILLSADLTCASSRRVPARAQQTSSPFTKTGLTLLKECCGFTCSIM
;
A
#
# COMPACT_ATOMS: atom_id res chain seq x y z
N MET A 1 55.66 15.39 42.49
CA MET A 1 54.32 16.02 42.57
C MET A 1 53.62 15.79 41.24
N VAL A 2 52.74 14.79 41.18
CA VAL A 2 51.99 14.47 39.96
C VAL A 2 50.79 15.41 39.92
N THR A 3 50.77 16.32 38.94
CA THR A 3 49.62 17.18 38.67
C THR A 3 48.53 16.34 38.02
N HIS A 4 47.50 16.00 38.77
CA HIS A 4 46.28 15.40 38.24
C HIS A 4 45.66 16.39 37.24
N LYS A 5 45.56 15.99 35.97
CA LYS A 5 44.75 16.71 34.98
C LYS A 5 43.33 16.75 35.53
N ARG A 6 42.79 17.97 35.68
CA ARG A 6 41.39 18.20 35.99
C ARG A 6 40.56 17.46 34.95
N ASP A 7 39.67 16.62 35.46
CA ASP A 7 38.69 15.89 34.70
C ASP A 7 37.96 16.85 33.76
N ASP A 8 37.87 16.43 32.50
CA ASP A 8 37.10 17.06 31.44
C ASP A 8 35.61 16.87 31.79
N VAL A 9 35.11 17.73 32.68
CA VAL A 9 33.69 17.77 33.03
C VAL A 9 32.96 18.30 31.81
N VAL A 10 32.40 17.38 31.02
CA VAL A 10 31.44 17.71 29.97
C VAL A 10 30.25 18.41 30.63
N SER A 11 30.23 19.73 30.53
CA SER A 11 29.13 20.57 31.00
C SER A 11 27.89 20.27 30.17
N MET A 12 26.92 19.57 30.74
CA MET A 12 25.60 19.34 30.12
C MET A 12 24.70 20.60 30.14
N ALA A 13 25.22 21.73 30.60
CA ALA A 13 24.46 22.97 30.79
C ALA A 13 24.08 23.69 29.48
N ASP A 14 24.63 23.27 28.33
CA ASP A 14 24.34 23.87 27.01
C ASP A 14 23.31 23.09 26.19
N SER A 15 22.54 22.18 26.81
CA SER A 15 21.42 21.54 26.11
C SER A 15 20.22 22.49 26.04
N THR A 16 20.18 23.31 24.99
CA THR A 16 19.06 24.22 24.67
C THR A 16 17.82 23.50 24.14
N VAL A 17 17.83 22.16 24.14
CA VAL A 17 16.73 21.32 23.62
C VAL A 17 15.62 21.26 24.65
N THR A 18 14.44 21.75 24.28
CA THR A 18 13.24 21.71 25.11
C THR A 18 12.48 20.38 24.94
N ALA A 19 11.55 20.10 25.84
CA ALA A 19 10.67 18.93 25.70
C ALA A 19 9.86 18.98 24.39
N ASP A 20 9.39 20.18 24.00
CA ASP A 20 8.66 20.40 22.76
C ASP A 20 9.52 20.08 21.52
N ASP A 21 10.83 20.38 21.55
CA ASP A 21 11.76 20.02 20.47
C ASP A 21 11.89 18.50 20.33
N ILE A 22 11.97 17.77 21.46
CA ILE A 22 12.06 16.31 21.47
C ILE A 22 10.76 15.69 20.96
N GLU A 23 9.60 16.20 21.38
CA GLU A 23 8.29 15.75 20.91
C GLU A 23 8.12 16.01 19.39
N GLY A 24 8.58 17.15 18.91
CA GLY A 24 8.60 17.49 17.49
C GLY A 24 9.43 16.51 16.66
N GLU A 25 10.63 16.15 17.12
CA GLU A 25 11.47 15.14 16.46
C GLU A 25 10.85 13.73 16.52
N LEU A 26 10.22 13.36 17.64
CA LEU A 26 9.51 12.09 17.77
C LEU A 26 8.38 11.96 16.75
N PHE A 27 7.59 13.01 16.55
CA PHE A 27 6.53 13.04 15.54
C PHE A 27 7.09 12.88 14.11
N LYS A 28 8.24 13.52 13.81
CA LYS A 28 8.92 13.33 12.52
C LYS A 28 9.36 11.88 12.33
N ILE A 29 9.93 11.25 13.37
CA ILE A 29 10.36 9.84 13.34
C ILE A 29 9.16 8.91 13.09
N GLU A 30 8.04 9.14 13.78
CA GLU A 30 6.82 8.35 13.60
C GLU A 30 6.27 8.47 12.19
N ARG A 31 6.20 9.70 11.65
CA ARG A 31 5.80 9.94 10.26
C ARG A 31 6.71 9.24 9.26
N ILE A 32 8.03 9.27 9.47
CA ILE A 32 8.99 8.56 8.60
C ILE A 32 8.76 7.05 8.69
N ARG A 33 8.55 6.50 9.89
CA ARG A 33 8.26 5.07 10.09
C ARG A 33 7.03 4.64 9.31
N ASP A 34 5.94 5.41 9.37
CA ASP A 34 4.71 5.10 8.64
C ASP A 34 4.91 5.07 7.12
N ILE A 35 5.71 5.99 6.59
CA ILE A 35 6.07 6.00 5.17
C ILE A 35 6.88 4.75 4.80
N LEU A 36 7.86 4.39 5.63
CA LEU A 36 8.72 3.23 5.39
C LEU A 36 7.93 1.91 5.43
N VAL A 37 7.01 1.75 6.38
CA VAL A 37 6.18 0.53 6.48
C VAL A 37 5.26 0.36 5.27
N ARG A 38 4.69 1.46 4.75
CA ARG A 38 3.92 1.44 3.49
C ARG A 38 4.79 1.03 2.31
N ARG A 39 5.97 1.65 2.20
CA ARG A 39 6.93 1.35 1.13
C ARG A 39 7.43 -0.08 1.17
N GLU A 40 7.67 -0.62 2.36
CA GLU A 40 8.05 -2.02 2.54
C GLU A 40 6.94 -2.95 2.03
N SER A 41 5.69 -2.64 2.35
CA SER A 41 4.52 -3.42 1.88
C SER A 41 4.41 -3.39 0.35
N GLU A 42 4.60 -2.22 -0.28
CA GLU A 42 4.67 -2.08 -1.75
C GLU A 42 5.81 -2.92 -2.35
N LEU A 43 6.99 -2.90 -1.74
CA LEU A 43 8.14 -3.67 -2.19
C LEU A 43 7.89 -5.18 -2.08
N ARG A 44 7.21 -5.62 -1.02
CA ARG A 44 6.83 -7.02 -0.83
C ARG A 44 5.84 -7.47 -1.90
N TYR A 45 4.81 -6.67 -2.18
CA TYR A 45 3.88 -6.90 -3.29
C TYR A 45 4.63 -7.06 -4.63
N MET A 46 5.53 -6.13 -4.96
CA MET A 46 6.29 -6.21 -6.22
C MET A 46 7.19 -7.45 -6.28
N MET A 47 7.81 -7.83 -5.16
CA MET A 47 8.63 -9.03 -5.09
C MET A 47 7.79 -10.29 -5.38
N ASP A 48 6.63 -10.42 -4.75
CA ASP A 48 5.74 -11.57 -4.92
C ASP A 48 5.17 -11.62 -6.35
N ASP A 49 4.72 -10.49 -6.91
CA ASP A 49 4.26 -10.39 -8.31
C ASP A 49 5.37 -10.79 -9.30
N ILE A 50 6.62 -10.36 -9.07
CA ILE A 50 7.76 -10.76 -9.89
C ILE A 50 7.96 -12.28 -9.85
N GLN A 51 7.80 -12.93 -8.70
CA GLN A 51 7.96 -14.38 -8.59
C GLN A 51 6.82 -15.12 -9.31
N LEU A 52 5.58 -14.67 -9.15
CA LEU A 52 4.44 -15.23 -9.89
C LEU A 52 4.64 -15.06 -11.40
N CYS A 53 5.06 -13.88 -11.86
CA CYS A 53 5.32 -13.62 -13.27
C CYS A 53 6.44 -14.50 -13.83
N LYS A 54 7.51 -14.75 -13.07
CA LYS A 54 8.58 -15.67 -13.47
C LYS A 54 8.06 -17.09 -13.64
N GLU A 55 7.27 -17.58 -12.69
CA GLU A 55 6.75 -18.95 -12.73
C GLU A 55 5.70 -19.13 -13.84
N ILE A 56 4.78 -18.18 -14.00
CA ILE A 56 3.84 -18.16 -15.13
C ILE A 56 4.61 -18.17 -16.46
N THR A 57 5.67 -17.39 -16.57
CA THR A 57 6.50 -17.35 -17.80
C THR A 57 7.19 -18.70 -18.05
N ARG A 58 7.70 -19.36 -17.00
CA ARG A 58 8.30 -20.69 -17.10
C ARG A 58 7.30 -21.72 -17.60
N LEU A 59 6.12 -21.79 -16.97
CA LEU A 59 5.05 -22.71 -17.34
C LEU A 59 4.52 -22.42 -18.75
N LYS A 60 4.32 -21.16 -19.13
CA LYS A 60 3.92 -20.76 -20.49
C LYS A 60 4.93 -21.21 -21.54
N LYS A 61 6.24 -21.14 -21.26
CA LYS A 61 7.28 -21.65 -22.17
C LYS A 61 7.21 -23.17 -22.32
N GLU A 62 6.89 -23.88 -21.25
CA GLU A 62 6.71 -25.33 -21.30
C GLU A 62 5.45 -25.72 -22.09
N LEU A 63 4.34 -25.02 -21.84
CA LEU A 63 3.07 -25.18 -22.54
C LEU A 63 3.22 -24.90 -24.04
N HIS A 64 3.92 -23.83 -24.42
CA HIS A 64 4.15 -23.47 -25.83
C HIS A 64 4.85 -24.59 -26.62
N LYS A 65 5.72 -25.39 -25.98
CA LYS A 65 6.36 -26.54 -26.64
C LYS A 65 5.33 -27.59 -27.04
N LEU A 66 4.35 -27.88 -26.17
CA LEU A 66 3.29 -28.85 -26.44
C LEU A 66 2.30 -28.30 -27.49
N VAL A 67 1.89 -27.04 -27.33
CA VAL A 67 0.96 -26.37 -28.26
C VAL A 67 1.54 -26.26 -29.68
N SER A 68 2.87 -26.21 -29.83
CA SER A 68 3.52 -26.19 -31.14
C SER A 68 3.46 -27.53 -31.91
N ILE A 69 3.10 -28.63 -31.24
CA ILE A 69 2.91 -29.94 -31.88
C ILE A 69 1.52 -29.95 -32.55
N PRO A 70 1.39 -30.36 -33.81
CA PRO A 70 0.08 -30.53 -34.45
C PRO A 70 -0.79 -31.52 -33.67
N ASP A 71 -2.09 -31.25 -33.52
CA ASP A 71 -2.97 -32.08 -32.68
C ASP A 71 -3.05 -33.55 -33.10
N LYS A 72 -2.83 -33.84 -34.39
CA LYS A 72 -2.78 -35.21 -34.93
C LYS A 72 -1.57 -36.01 -34.43
N ASP A 73 -0.49 -35.31 -34.09
CA ASP A 73 0.80 -35.88 -33.69
C ASP A 73 1.00 -35.86 -32.17
N LYS A 74 0.07 -35.25 -31.41
CA LYS A 74 0.10 -35.21 -29.94
C LYS A 74 -0.26 -36.58 -29.34
N SER A 75 0.54 -37.03 -28.38
CA SER A 75 0.20 -38.20 -27.56
C SER A 75 -0.93 -37.88 -26.56
N ALA A 76 -1.43 -38.90 -25.86
CA ALA A 76 -2.39 -38.70 -24.78
C ALA A 76 -1.72 -38.00 -23.57
N GLU A 77 -0.47 -38.34 -23.31
CA GLU A 77 0.36 -37.73 -22.27
C GLU A 77 0.66 -36.26 -22.58
N ASP A 78 0.90 -35.90 -23.84
CA ASP A 78 1.09 -34.51 -24.25
C ASP A 78 -0.16 -33.67 -23.95
N ARG A 79 -1.35 -34.19 -24.28
CA ARG A 79 -2.62 -33.53 -23.98
C ARG A 79 -2.86 -33.39 -22.49
N GLN A 80 -2.61 -34.45 -21.72
CA GLN A 80 -2.75 -34.41 -20.26
C GLN A 80 -1.81 -33.37 -19.64
N LYS A 81 -0.55 -33.32 -20.10
CA LYS A 81 0.43 -32.34 -19.61
C LYS A 81 0.05 -30.91 -20.02
N GLU A 82 -0.53 -30.72 -21.20
CA GLU A 82 -1.07 -29.42 -21.65
C GLU A 82 -2.15 -28.92 -20.68
N ASP A 83 -3.12 -29.77 -20.34
CA ASP A 83 -4.20 -29.45 -19.40
C ASP A 83 -3.67 -29.16 -17.98
N GLU A 84 -2.70 -29.93 -17.50
CA GLU A 84 -2.06 -29.71 -16.20
C GLU A 84 -1.32 -28.37 -16.14
N LEU A 85 -0.57 -28.02 -17.18
CA LEU A 85 0.14 -26.74 -17.27
C LEU A 85 -0.85 -25.58 -17.33
N LEU A 86 -1.95 -25.71 -18.07
CA LEU A 86 -3.02 -24.71 -18.12
C LEU A 86 -3.65 -24.49 -16.74
N GLN A 87 -3.97 -25.57 -16.01
CA GLN A 87 -4.53 -25.47 -14.66
C GLN A 87 -3.55 -24.79 -13.67
N GLN A 88 -2.26 -25.10 -13.75
CA GLN A 88 -1.24 -24.46 -12.91
C GLN A 88 -1.11 -22.97 -13.24
N ILE A 89 -1.07 -22.60 -14.52
CA ILE A 89 -1.02 -21.20 -14.95
C ILE A 89 -2.27 -20.45 -14.45
N HIS A 90 -3.45 -21.05 -14.55
CA HIS A 90 -4.69 -20.44 -14.09
C HIS A 90 -4.63 -20.13 -12.58
N LYS A 91 -4.20 -21.09 -11.76
CA LYS A 91 -4.06 -20.90 -10.30
C LYS A 91 -3.08 -19.78 -9.95
N LEU A 92 -1.97 -19.66 -10.68
CA LEU A 92 -1.00 -18.58 -10.44
C LEU A 92 -1.54 -17.21 -10.86
N VAL A 93 -2.30 -17.14 -11.96
CA VAL A 93 -2.98 -15.90 -12.38
C VAL A 93 -4.02 -15.49 -11.33
N GLU A 94 -4.82 -16.42 -10.85
CA GLU A 94 -5.79 -16.17 -9.77
C GLU A 94 -5.11 -15.70 -8.49
N THR A 95 -3.98 -16.32 -8.10
CA THR A 95 -3.18 -15.87 -6.96
C THR A 95 -2.68 -14.44 -7.14
N ARG A 96 -2.24 -14.08 -8.35
CA ARG A 96 -1.81 -12.72 -8.67
C ARG A 96 -2.96 -11.72 -8.59
N ASP A 97 -4.15 -12.10 -9.06
CA ASP A 97 -5.33 -11.25 -9.00
C ASP A 97 -5.71 -10.96 -7.53
N PHE A 98 -5.63 -11.94 -6.63
CA PHE A 98 -5.78 -11.71 -5.19
C PHE A 98 -4.74 -10.74 -4.60
N LEU A 99 -3.47 -10.83 -5.02
CA LEU A 99 -2.45 -9.87 -4.58
C LEU A 99 -2.76 -8.44 -5.01
N VAL A 100 -3.35 -8.26 -6.20
CA VAL A 100 -3.78 -6.94 -6.68
C VAL A 100 -4.93 -6.41 -5.81
N ASP A 101 -5.92 -7.25 -5.50
CA ASP A 101 -7.03 -6.86 -4.63
C ASP A 101 -6.55 -6.46 -3.23
N ASP A 102 -5.60 -7.20 -2.65
CA ASP A 102 -5.04 -6.92 -1.33
C ASP A 102 -4.30 -5.56 -1.29
N VAL A 103 -3.46 -5.26 -2.29
CA VAL A 103 -2.73 -3.98 -2.33
C VAL A 103 -3.66 -2.80 -2.61
N GLU A 104 -4.69 -2.99 -3.43
CA GLU A 104 -5.72 -1.97 -3.68
C GLU A 104 -6.50 -1.67 -2.38
N PHE A 105 -6.86 -2.70 -1.62
CA PHE A 105 -7.52 -2.55 -0.33
C PHE A 105 -6.66 -1.76 0.66
N GLU A 106 -5.38 -2.12 0.79
CA GLU A 106 -4.44 -1.40 1.65
C GLU A 106 -4.25 0.06 1.19
N ARG A 107 -4.16 0.32 -0.11
CA ARG A 107 -4.07 1.70 -0.64
C ARG A 107 -5.27 2.55 -0.20
N LEU A 108 -6.49 2.01 -0.34
CA LEU A 108 -7.71 2.71 0.09
C LEU A 108 -7.70 2.98 1.59
N ARG A 109 -7.25 2.02 2.39
CA ARG A 109 -7.08 2.18 3.84
C ARG A 109 -6.10 3.32 4.16
N TYR A 110 -4.92 3.36 3.54
CA TYR A 110 -3.95 4.44 3.78
C TYR A 110 -4.46 5.82 3.39
N VAL A 111 -5.19 5.93 2.27
CA VAL A 111 -5.82 7.18 1.84
C VAL A 111 -6.85 7.64 2.88
N SER A 112 -7.73 6.74 3.34
CA SER A 112 -8.76 7.08 4.33
C SER A 112 -8.15 7.59 5.65
N ILE A 113 -7.10 6.92 6.15
CA ILE A 113 -6.39 7.31 7.37
C ILE A 113 -5.69 8.66 7.17
N SER A 114 -5.06 8.88 6.02
CA SER A 114 -4.41 10.16 5.71
C SER A 114 -5.41 11.31 5.63
N MET A 115 -6.59 11.10 5.04
CA MET A 115 -7.65 12.10 4.97
C MET A 115 -8.21 12.43 6.35
N LEU A 116 -8.41 11.41 7.21
CA LEU A 116 -8.84 11.60 8.59
C LEU A 116 -7.81 12.42 9.38
N LEU A 117 -6.53 12.07 9.30
CA LEU A 117 -5.46 12.79 9.97
C LEU A 117 -5.39 14.26 9.52
N MET A 118 -5.45 14.51 8.21
CA MET A 118 -5.49 15.88 7.67
C MET A 118 -6.70 16.65 8.19
N SER A 119 -7.88 16.03 8.24
CA SER A 119 -9.09 16.66 8.77
C SER A 119 -8.97 16.99 10.26
N CYS A 120 -8.37 16.10 11.06
CA CYS A 120 -8.10 16.35 12.48
C CYS A 120 -7.09 17.49 12.69
N ILE A 121 -6.05 17.57 11.86
CA ILE A 121 -5.05 18.65 11.91
C ILE A 121 -5.69 19.99 11.53
N LEU A 122 -6.53 20.02 10.49
CA LEU A 122 -7.26 21.24 10.10
C LEU A 122 -8.25 21.68 11.19
N LEU A 123 -8.97 20.74 11.82
CA LEU A 123 -9.91 21.03 12.90
C LEU A 123 -9.20 21.52 14.19
N SER A 124 -8.03 20.98 14.51
CA SER A 124 -7.22 21.44 15.65
C SER A 124 -6.57 22.80 15.40
N ALA A 125 -6.24 23.12 14.14
CA ALA A 125 -5.83 24.48 13.76
C ALA A 125 -6.98 25.48 13.96
N ASP A 126 -8.22 25.13 13.58
CA ASP A 126 -9.40 25.99 13.78
C ASP A 126 -9.77 26.21 15.26
N LEU A 127 -9.47 25.24 16.14
CA LEU A 127 -9.70 25.35 17.58
C LEU A 127 -8.76 26.33 18.29
N THR A 128 -7.66 26.77 17.66
CA THR A 128 -6.75 27.78 18.25
C THR A 128 -7.20 29.23 18.05
N CYS A 129 -8.31 29.50 17.35
CA CYS A 129 -8.79 30.88 17.13
C CYS A 129 -10.16 31.22 17.77
N ALA A 130 -10.88 30.26 18.36
CA ALA A 130 -12.26 30.50 18.82
C ALA A 130 -12.42 30.66 20.34
N SER A 131 -11.67 31.58 20.97
CA SER A 131 -12.08 32.16 22.25
C SER A 131 -12.91 33.43 21.98
N SER A 132 -14.18 33.25 21.61
CA SER A 132 -15.18 34.33 21.73
C SER A 132 -16.61 33.77 21.77
N ARG A 133 -17.07 33.50 22.99
CA ARG A 133 -18.44 33.71 23.52
C ARG A 133 -19.57 33.89 22.49
N ARG A 134 -20.50 32.91 22.38
CA ARG A 134 -21.97 33.10 22.50
C ARG A 134 -22.81 31.79 22.38
N VAL A 135 -23.60 31.55 23.42
CA VAL A 135 -24.97 30.94 23.58
C VAL A 135 -25.52 29.95 22.53
N PRO A 136 -26.15 28.83 22.94
CA PRO A 136 -26.78 27.87 22.01
C PRO A 136 -28.21 28.28 21.63
N ALA A 137 -28.53 28.17 20.35
CA ALA A 137 -29.90 28.16 19.83
C ALA A 137 -30.22 26.79 19.20
N ARG A 138 -31.47 26.38 19.39
CA ARG A 138 -32.01 25.03 19.28
C ARG A 138 -32.58 24.70 17.90
N ALA A 139 -32.40 23.43 17.51
CA ALA A 139 -33.20 22.55 16.63
C ALA A 139 -33.37 22.88 15.12
N GLN A 140 -33.11 21.89 14.26
CA GLN A 140 -34.17 21.06 13.63
C GLN A 140 -33.61 19.85 12.87
N GLN A 141 -34.39 18.76 12.92
CA GLN A 141 -34.26 17.49 12.20
C GLN A 141 -34.59 17.68 10.71
N THR A 142 -34.12 16.79 9.81
CA THR A 142 -34.97 16.07 8.83
C THR A 142 -34.18 15.09 7.94
N SER A 143 -34.56 13.81 8.04
CA SER A 143 -34.79 12.79 6.99
C SER A 143 -33.78 12.51 5.84
N SER A 144 -33.46 11.21 5.72
CA SER A 144 -33.10 10.43 4.51
C SER A 144 -34.29 10.32 3.51
N PRO A 145 -34.36 9.45 2.46
CA PRO A 145 -33.42 8.46 1.88
C PRO A 145 -33.48 8.32 0.32
N PHE A 146 -32.73 7.31 -0.21
CA PHE A 146 -32.87 6.63 -1.53
C PHE A 146 -32.35 7.36 -2.80
N THR A 147 -31.60 6.73 -3.71
CA THR A 147 -32.00 5.59 -4.54
C THR A 147 -30.81 4.89 -5.24
N LYS A 148 -31.02 3.61 -5.55
CA LYS A 148 -30.18 2.69 -6.32
C LYS A 148 -30.23 2.98 -7.82
N THR A 149 -29.12 2.82 -8.53
CA THR A 149 -29.01 2.32 -9.92
C THR A 149 -27.55 1.89 -10.09
N GLY A 150 -27.13 0.72 -10.56
CA GLY A 150 -27.71 -0.18 -11.55
C GLY A 150 -26.70 -0.29 -12.70
N LEU A 151 -25.81 -1.27 -12.61
CA LEU A 151 -25.08 -1.98 -13.67
C LEU A 151 -24.85 -1.22 -15.00
N THR A 152 -23.63 -0.76 -15.26
CA THR A 152 -23.02 -0.77 -16.62
C THR A 152 -21.54 -0.39 -16.57
N LEU A 153 -20.74 -1.19 -17.30
CA LEU A 153 -19.43 -0.90 -17.95
C LEU A 153 -18.27 -1.83 -17.56
N LEU A 154 -18.42 -3.10 -17.95
CA LEU A 154 -17.33 -3.89 -18.53
C LEU A 154 -16.75 -3.10 -19.72
N LYS A 155 -15.70 -2.30 -19.51
CA LYS A 155 -14.87 -1.83 -20.63
C LYS A 155 -13.49 -1.22 -20.30
N GLU A 156 -12.80 -1.59 -19.22
CA GLU A 156 -11.39 -1.15 -19.06
C GLU A 156 -10.49 -2.23 -18.44
N CYS A 157 -10.31 -3.34 -19.15
CA CYS A 157 -9.14 -4.21 -18.97
C CYS A 157 -8.34 -4.21 -20.28
N CYS A 158 -7.07 -3.80 -20.19
CA CYS A 158 -6.07 -3.66 -21.27
C CYS A 158 -5.94 -2.26 -21.91
N GLY A 159 -5.43 -1.30 -21.14
CA GLY A 159 -4.73 -0.14 -21.69
C GLY A 159 -3.26 -0.49 -21.95
N PHE A 160 -2.97 -0.88 -23.19
CA PHE A 160 -1.61 -1.05 -23.73
C PHE A 160 -0.81 0.24 -23.57
N THR A 161 0.23 0.24 -22.72
CA THR A 161 1.56 0.84 -22.96
C THR A 161 2.46 0.56 -21.75
N CYS A 162 2.95 -0.68 -21.69
CA CYS A 162 4.24 -0.93 -21.07
C CYS A 162 5.30 -0.25 -21.93
N SER A 163 5.89 0.83 -21.43
CA SER A 163 7.15 1.35 -21.96
C SER A 163 7.99 1.83 -20.79
N ILE A 164 8.93 0.95 -20.47
CA ILE A 164 10.13 1.17 -19.68
C ILE A 164 10.83 2.42 -20.20
N MET A 165 11.05 3.40 -19.31
CA MET A 165 12.23 4.26 -19.25
C MET A 165 12.36 4.84 -17.85
#